data_AF-A0A285EGU6-F1
#
_entry.id   AF-A0A285EGU6-F1
#
_cell.length_a   1.000
_cell.length_b   1.000
_cell.length_c   1.000
_cell.angle_alpha   90.00
_cell.angle_beta   90.00
_cell.angle_gamma   90.00
#
_symmetry.space_group_name_H-M   'P 1'
#
loop_
_entity.id
_entity.type
_entity.pdbx_description
1 polymer ?
#
loop_
_entity_poly.entity_id
_entity_poly.type
_entity_poly.pdbx_seq_one_letter_code
_entity_poly.pdbx_strand_id
1 'polypeptide(L)'
;MLIAVLALLGVDLVVIVALLAFVLGRKRWVARQAGAFRGAIRVSAGEVDGIGSTWRRGYGRWVRHVLVWTKSPFLFRNELVPADRMDGPRSARPDEVKRLGDRPVVVRFASGSAVVEVAAAATSRELLRAVDGQRADAAPAVTPPSGGAR
;
A
#
# COMPACT_ATOMS: atom_id res chain seq x y z
N MET A 1 -47.52 -10.18 -17.23
CA MET A 1 -46.38 -9.23 -17.22
C MET A 1 -45.74 -9.10 -15.84
N LEU A 2 -46.50 -8.99 -14.75
CA LEU A 2 -45.95 -8.86 -13.39
C LEU A 2 -44.92 -9.95 -13.00
N ILE A 3 -45.19 -11.22 -13.32
CA ILE A 3 -44.29 -12.35 -13.02
C ILE A 3 -42.96 -12.24 -13.79
N ALA A 4 -43.00 -11.79 -15.05
CA ALA A 4 -41.78 -11.58 -15.84
C ALA A 4 -40.94 -10.41 -15.30
N VAL A 5 -41.60 -9.33 -14.84
CA VAL A 5 -40.92 -8.20 -14.19
C VAL A 5 -40.31 -8.63 -12.85
N LEU A 6 -41.04 -9.38 -12.02
CA LEU A 6 -40.54 -9.90 -10.75
C LEU A 6 -39.38 -10.89 -10.94
N ALA A 7 -39.45 -11.76 -11.95
CA ALA A 7 -38.37 -12.67 -12.27
C ALA A 7 -37.11 -11.92 -12.74
N LEU A 8 -37.25 -10.93 -13.62
CA LEU A 8 -36.14 -10.09 -14.09
C LEU A 8 -35.51 -9.29 -12.94
N LEU A 9 -36.35 -8.66 -12.09
CA LEU A 9 -35.90 -7.88 -10.94
C LEU A 9 -35.24 -8.77 -9.87
N GLY A 10 -35.77 -9.98 -9.67
CA GLY A 10 -35.21 -10.97 -8.76
C GLY A 10 -33.82 -11.44 -9.20
N VAL A 11 -33.64 -11.74 -10.49
CA VAL A 11 -32.33 -12.12 -11.04
C VAL A 11 -31.33 -10.97 -10.91
N ASP A 12 -31.73 -9.74 -11.24
CA ASP A 12 -30.86 -8.56 -11.12
C ASP A 12 -30.43 -8.33 -9.67
N LEU A 13 -31.38 -8.41 -8.73
CA LEU A 13 -31.09 -8.28 -7.30
C LEU A 13 -30.12 -9.35 -6.81
N VAL A 14 -30.30 -10.61 -7.21
CA VAL A 14 -29.39 -11.72 -6.86
C VAL A 14 -27.99 -11.47 -7.42
N VAL A 15 -27.87 -11.00 -8.66
CA VAL A 15 -26.58 -10.66 -9.28
C VAL A 15 -25.88 -9.53 -8.51
N ILE A 16 -26.62 -8.48 -8.12
CA ILE A 16 -26.08 -7.36 -7.34
C ILE A 16 -25.59 -7.85 -5.97
N VAL A 17 -26.39 -8.67 -5.27
CA VAL A 17 -26.04 -9.21 -3.95
C VAL A 17 -24.80 -10.11 -4.05
N ALA A 18 -24.74 -11.00 -5.04
CA ALA A 18 -23.60 -11.88 -5.27
C ALA A 18 -22.33 -11.07 -5.57
N LEU A 19 -22.42 -10.05 -6.42
CA LEU A 19 -21.30 -9.15 -6.74
C LEU A 19 -20.82 -8.41 -5.48
N LEU A 20 -21.75 -7.91 -4.66
CA LEU A 20 -21.42 -7.20 -3.44
C LEU A 20 -20.73 -8.12 -2.42
N ALA A 21 -21.26 -9.34 -2.24
CA ALA A 21 -20.66 -10.35 -1.37
C ALA A 21 -19.24 -10.71 -1.82
N PHE A 22 -19.02 -10.88 -3.13
CA PHE A 22 -17.70 -11.16 -3.71
C PHE A 22 -16.71 -10.02 -3.46
N VAL A 23 -17.10 -8.77 -3.73
CA VAL A 23 -16.23 -7.59 -3.53
C VAL A 23 -15.89 -7.40 -2.05
N LEU A 24 -16.87 -7.55 -1.16
CA LEU A 24 -16.66 -7.45 0.29
C LEU A 24 -15.81 -8.61 0.83
N GLY A 25 -16.00 -9.82 0.30
CA GLY A 25 -15.17 -10.99 0.61
C GLY A 25 -13.71 -10.76 0.23
N ARG A 26 -13.48 -10.30 -1.01
CA ARG A 26 -12.14 -9.95 -1.51
C ARG A 26 -11.50 -8.84 -0.68
N LYS A 27 -12.24 -7.78 -0.36
CA LYS A 27 -11.77 -6.69 0.51
C LYS A 27 -11.36 -7.20 1.89
N ARG A 28 -12.19 -8.03 2.52
CA ARG A 28 -11.87 -8.63 3.82
C ARG A 28 -10.69 -9.59 3.77
N TRP A 29 -10.48 -10.28 2.66
CA TRP A 29 -9.35 -11.18 2.50
C TRP A 29 -8.04 -10.39 2.36
N VAL A 30 -7.99 -9.40 1.47
CA VAL A 30 -6.81 -8.52 1.30
C VAL A 30 -6.49 -7.78 2.59
N ALA A 31 -7.50 -7.22 3.26
CA ALA A 31 -7.30 -6.51 4.53
C ALA A 31 -6.84 -7.42 5.69
N ARG A 32 -7.03 -8.74 5.59
CA ARG A 32 -6.60 -9.72 6.60
C ARG A 32 -5.26 -10.39 6.25
N GLN A 33 -4.66 -10.09 5.10
CA GLN A 33 -3.34 -10.64 4.80
C GLN A 33 -2.31 -10.13 5.82
N ALA A 34 -1.48 -11.03 6.34
CA ALA A 34 -0.41 -10.67 7.25
C ALA A 34 0.54 -9.66 6.57
N GLY A 35 0.92 -8.62 7.30
CA GLY A 35 1.76 -7.52 6.77
C GLY A 35 1.02 -6.49 5.91
N ALA A 36 -0.30 -6.63 5.71
CA ALA A 36 -1.07 -5.62 4.99
C ALA A 36 -1.36 -4.40 5.88
N PHE A 37 -1.20 -3.21 5.32
CA PHE A 37 -1.56 -1.95 5.96
C PHE A 37 -2.47 -1.13 5.05
N ARG A 38 -3.37 -0.35 5.65
CA ARG A 38 -4.21 0.60 4.90
C ARG A 38 -3.44 1.89 4.70
N GLY A 39 -3.44 2.41 3.47
CA GLY A 39 -2.68 3.61 3.15
C GLY A 39 -3.23 4.42 1.98
N ALA A 40 -2.46 5.44 1.62
CA ALA A 40 -2.53 6.10 0.33
C ALA A 40 -1.14 6.09 -0.33
N ILE A 41 -1.11 6.01 -1.66
CA ILE A 41 0.12 6.03 -2.46
C ILE A 41 0.04 7.18 -3.47
N ARG A 42 1.18 7.79 -3.79
CA ARG A 42 1.34 8.69 -4.93
C ARG A 42 2.75 8.60 -5.49
N VAL A 43 2.93 9.01 -6.74
CA VAL A 43 4.25 9.28 -7.33
C VAL A 43 4.57 10.77 -7.19
N SER A 44 5.65 11.08 -6.50
CA SER A 44 6.12 12.47 -6.32
C SER A 44 6.97 12.97 -7.49
N ALA A 45 7.71 12.07 -8.15
CA ALA A 45 8.56 12.36 -9.29
C ALA A 45 8.70 11.10 -10.17
N GLY A 46 8.88 11.28 -11.48
CA GLY A 46 8.91 10.17 -12.44
C GLY A 46 7.54 9.54 -12.69
N GLU A 47 7.53 8.33 -13.22
CA GLU A 47 6.31 7.59 -13.57
C GLU A 47 6.42 6.13 -13.12
N VAL A 48 5.34 5.60 -12.56
CA VAL A 48 5.20 4.19 -12.21
C VAL A 48 3.88 3.71 -12.79
N ASP A 49 3.92 2.60 -13.53
CA ASP A 49 2.72 2.07 -14.15
C ASP A 49 1.60 1.87 -13.13
N GLY A 50 0.44 2.46 -13.45
CA GLY A 50 -0.73 2.40 -12.61
C GLY A 50 -0.73 3.33 -11.39
N ILE A 51 0.35 4.02 -11.04
CA ILE A 51 0.36 4.93 -9.88
C ILE A 51 0.54 6.37 -10.36
N GLY A 52 -0.50 7.18 -10.17
CA GLY A 52 -0.47 8.59 -10.52
C GLY A 52 0.19 9.47 -9.46
N SER A 53 0.31 10.75 -9.79
CA SER A 53 0.86 11.78 -8.89
C SER A 53 -0.07 12.21 -7.76
N THR A 54 -1.35 11.84 -7.83
CA THR A 54 -2.35 12.13 -6.79
C THR A 54 -2.45 11.00 -5.78
N TRP A 55 -2.68 11.33 -4.51
CA TRP A 55 -2.96 10.35 -3.47
C TRP A 55 -4.13 9.43 -3.82
N ARG A 56 -3.85 8.15 -3.98
CA ARG A 56 -4.86 7.10 -4.19
C ARG A 56 -4.85 6.13 -3.02
N ARG A 57 -6.04 5.81 -2.51
CA ARG A 57 -6.21 4.90 -1.37
C ARG A 57 -6.07 3.45 -1.80
N GLY A 58 -5.53 2.65 -0.91
CA GLY A 58 -5.36 1.22 -1.14
C GLY A 58 -4.88 0.51 0.12
N TYR A 59 -4.43 -0.72 -0.12
CA TYR A 59 -3.77 -1.54 0.87
C TYR A 59 -2.37 -1.84 0.35
N GLY A 60 -1.36 -1.59 1.17
CA GLY A 60 0.02 -1.93 0.87
C GLY A 60 0.42 -3.17 1.65
N ARG A 61 1.30 -3.99 1.08
CA ARG A 61 2.00 -5.06 1.78
C ARG A 61 3.44 -5.10 1.29
N TRP A 62 4.39 -5.13 2.22
CA TRP A 62 5.79 -5.32 1.89
C TRP A 62 6.10 -6.81 1.73
N VAL A 63 6.78 -7.15 0.63
CA VAL A 63 7.34 -8.48 0.39
C VAL A 63 8.81 -8.26 0.08
N ARG A 64 9.68 -8.43 1.08
CA ARG A 64 11.09 -8.03 1.01
C ARG A 64 11.18 -6.55 0.61
N HIS A 65 11.82 -6.25 -0.51
CA HIS A 65 12.01 -4.89 -1.05
C HIS A 65 10.92 -4.49 -2.06
N VAL A 66 9.83 -5.24 -2.20
CA VAL A 66 8.76 -4.93 -3.15
C VAL A 66 7.49 -4.56 -2.39
N LEU A 67 6.97 -3.36 -2.65
CA LEU A 67 5.66 -2.96 -2.19
C LEU A 67 4.60 -3.51 -3.14
N VAL A 68 3.75 -4.40 -2.62
CA VAL A 68 2.54 -4.84 -3.29
C VAL A 68 1.43 -3.88 -2.91
N TRP A 69 0.93 -3.11 -3.89
CA TRP A 69 -0.11 -2.12 -3.69
C TRP A 69 -1.43 -2.55 -4.33
N THR A 70 -2.45 -2.80 -3.52
CA THR A 70 -3.80 -3.14 -3.98
C THR A 70 -4.69 -1.91 -3.98
N LYS A 71 -5.13 -1.48 -5.17
CA LYS A 71 -5.98 -0.27 -5.34
C LYS A 71 -7.40 -0.46 -4.81
N SER A 72 -7.88 0.50 -4.01
CA SER A 72 -9.29 0.55 -3.57
C SER A 72 -10.16 1.37 -4.56
N PRO A 73 -11.50 1.14 -4.63
CA PRO A 73 -12.31 0.27 -3.79
C PRO A 73 -12.44 -1.18 -4.26
N PHE A 74 -12.12 -1.48 -5.53
CA PHE A 74 -12.43 -2.78 -6.14
C PHE A 74 -11.36 -3.86 -5.94
N LEU A 75 -10.14 -3.50 -5.55
CA LEU A 75 -9.05 -4.43 -5.20
C LEU A 75 -8.70 -5.45 -6.30
N PHE A 76 -9.01 -5.12 -7.57
CA PHE A 76 -8.74 -6.00 -8.70
C PHE A 76 -7.29 -5.95 -9.17
N ARG A 77 -6.60 -4.83 -8.94
CA ARG A 77 -5.25 -4.59 -9.44
C ARG A 77 -4.26 -4.47 -8.29
N ASN A 78 -3.21 -5.27 -8.38
CA ASN A 78 -2.02 -5.18 -7.56
C ASN A 78 -0.92 -4.54 -8.41
N GLU A 79 -0.39 -3.41 -7.95
CA GLU A 79 0.81 -2.83 -8.52
C GLU A 79 2.00 -3.33 -7.71
N LEU A 80 3.08 -3.74 -8.38
CA LEU A 80 4.31 -4.16 -7.75
C LEU A 80 5.32 -3.04 -7.90
N VAL A 81 5.71 -2.43 -6.79
CA VAL A 81 6.64 -1.29 -6.78
C VAL A 81 7.92 -1.73 -6.07
N PRO A 82 9.03 -1.97 -6.80
CA PRO A 82 10.31 -2.23 -6.15
C PRO A 82 10.77 -0.98 -5.39
N ALA A 83 11.33 -1.18 -4.21
CA ALA A 83 11.92 -0.13 -3.39
C ALA A 83 13.44 -0.32 -3.39
N ASP A 84 14.13 0.55 -4.13
CA ASP A 84 15.59 0.52 -4.23
C ASP A 84 16.22 1.21 -3.02
N ARG A 85 15.65 2.34 -2.61
CA ARG A 85 16.11 3.13 -1.47
C ARG A 85 14.92 3.73 -0.75
N MET A 86 14.83 3.50 0.56
CA MET A 86 13.81 4.11 1.41
C MET A 86 14.38 5.28 2.19
N ASP A 87 13.67 6.41 2.14
CA ASP A 87 13.89 7.53 3.02
C ASP A 87 13.22 7.29 4.37
N GLY A 88 13.63 8.06 5.38
CA GLY A 88 13.03 8.00 6.70
C GLY A 88 11.55 8.36 6.72
N PRO A 89 10.80 7.84 7.70
CA PRO A 89 9.40 8.22 7.88
C PRO A 89 9.32 9.70 8.25
N ARG A 90 8.46 10.45 7.57
CA ARG A 90 8.10 11.82 7.92
C ARG A 90 6.64 11.90 8.32
N SER A 91 6.28 12.86 9.17
CA SER A 91 4.86 13.17 9.39
C SER A 91 4.24 13.77 8.12
N ALA A 92 2.99 13.38 7.83
CA ALA A 92 2.20 14.05 6.81
C ALA A 92 1.90 15.49 7.25
N ARG A 93 1.86 16.42 6.28
CA ARG A 93 1.36 17.78 6.56
C ARG A 93 -0.14 17.73 6.85
N PRO A 94 -0.69 18.70 7.60
CA PRO A 94 -2.14 18.84 7.76
C PRO A 94 -2.82 18.84 6.38
N ASP A 95 -3.91 18.07 6.24
CA ASP A 95 -4.69 17.90 5.01
C ASP A 95 -3.96 17.33 3.77
N GLU A 96 -2.69 16.94 3.88
CA GLU A 96 -1.94 16.33 2.77
C GLU A 96 -2.58 15.01 2.34
N VAL A 97 -3.06 14.21 3.31
CA VAL A 97 -3.67 12.91 3.06
C VAL A 97 -4.93 12.72 3.90
N LYS A 98 -6.08 12.62 3.21
CA LYS A 98 -7.39 12.53 3.87
C LYS A 98 -7.74 11.10 4.27
N ARG A 99 -8.36 10.94 5.45
CA ARG A 99 -8.95 9.69 5.99
C ARG A 99 -7.96 8.56 6.28
N LEU A 100 -6.80 8.90 6.87
CA LEU A 100 -5.79 7.96 7.36
C LEU A 100 -5.56 8.04 8.89
N GLY A 101 -6.46 8.73 9.60
CA GLY A 101 -6.31 9.02 11.03
C GLY A 101 -5.62 10.36 11.28
N ASP A 102 -5.44 10.71 12.56
CA ASP A 102 -5.06 12.07 12.99
C ASP A 102 -3.59 12.40 12.75
N ARG A 103 -2.72 11.39 12.67
CA ARG A 103 -1.28 11.55 12.43
C ARG A 103 -0.81 10.54 11.38
N PRO A 104 -1.02 10.81 10.08
CA PRO A 104 -0.48 9.96 9.04
C PRO A 104 1.05 10.13 8.97
N VAL A 105 1.74 9.02 8.72
CA VAL A 105 3.18 8.99 8.43
C VAL A 105 3.34 8.71 6.95
N VAL A 106 4.21 9.48 6.29
CA VAL A 106 4.60 9.31 4.90
C VAL A 106 6.00 8.73 4.84
N VAL A 107 6.15 7.68 4.07
CA VAL A 107 7.44 7.07 3.72
C VAL A 107 7.67 7.30 2.25
N ARG A 108 8.87 7.77 1.90
CA ARG A 108 9.29 8.02 0.51
C ARG A 108 10.32 6.99 0.13
N PHE A 109 10.26 6.48 -1.10
CA PHE A 109 11.27 5.56 -1.61
C PHE A 109 11.45 5.70 -3.12
N ALA A 110 12.65 5.41 -3.59
CA ALA A 110 12.99 5.35 -5.00
C ALA A 110 12.60 3.99 -5.60
N SER A 111 12.11 4.02 -6.83
CA SER A 111 11.74 2.87 -7.65
C SER A 111 12.19 3.17 -9.09
N GLY A 112 13.39 2.75 -9.46
CA GLY A 112 14.02 3.12 -10.72
C GLY A 112 14.21 4.64 -10.82
N SER A 113 13.63 5.27 -11.85
CA SER A 113 13.64 6.73 -12.03
C SER A 113 12.53 7.46 -11.26
N ALA A 114 11.61 6.72 -10.64
CA ALA A 114 10.47 7.28 -9.96
C ALA A 114 10.70 7.38 -8.45
N VAL A 115 10.01 8.33 -7.84
CA VAL A 115 9.99 8.51 -6.39
C VAL A 115 8.57 8.39 -5.88
N VAL A 116 8.33 7.33 -5.13
CA VAL A 116 7.02 6.93 -4.64
C VAL A 116 6.87 7.34 -3.18
N GLU A 117 5.70 7.87 -2.84
CA GLU A 117 5.34 8.20 -1.48
C GLU A 117 4.14 7.38 -1.04
N VAL A 118 4.26 6.79 0.16
CA VAL A 118 3.22 5.99 0.77
C VAL A 118 2.89 6.55 2.14
N ALA A 119 1.63 6.91 2.34
CA ALA A 119 1.09 7.36 3.61
C ALA A 119 0.32 6.24 4.29
N ALA A 120 0.53 6.04 5.58
CA ALA A 120 -0.31 5.19 6.43
C ALA A 120 -0.54 5.84 7.78
N ALA A 121 -1.42 5.27 8.61
CA ALA A 121 -1.58 5.72 9.99
C ALA A 121 -0.27 5.51 10.76
N ALA A 122 0.12 6.41 11.67
CA ALA A 122 1.33 6.24 12.51
C ALA A 122 1.36 4.94 13.30
N THR A 123 0.21 4.37 13.63
CA THR A 123 0.07 3.08 14.32
C THR A 123 0.34 1.87 13.42
N SER A 124 0.59 2.07 12.12
CA SER A 124 0.83 1.01 11.15
C SER A 124 2.23 0.44 11.31
N ARG A 125 2.38 -0.50 12.25
CA ARG A 125 3.65 -1.19 12.54
C ARG A 125 4.26 -1.85 11.32
N GLU A 126 3.44 -2.34 10.38
CA GLU A 126 3.94 -3.02 9.17
C GLU A 126 4.64 -2.09 8.19
N LEU A 127 4.21 -0.83 8.08
CA LEU A 127 4.92 0.17 7.27
C LEU A 127 6.28 0.51 7.91
N LEU A 128 6.29 0.71 9.23
CA LEU A 128 7.50 1.09 9.96
C LEU A 128 8.53 -0.04 10.00
N ARG A 129 8.10 -1.29 10.23
CA ARG A 129 8.96 -2.48 10.19
C ARG A 129 9.68 -2.64 8.86
N ALA A 130 9.01 -2.35 7.75
CA ALA A 130 9.63 -2.42 6.43
C ALA A 130 10.73 -1.37 6.25
N VAL A 131 10.51 -0.14 6.74
CA VAL A 131 11.54 0.90 6.73
C VAL A 131 12.73 0.52 7.59
N ASP A 132 12.49 -0.04 8.78
CA ASP A 132 13.55 -0.45 9.70
C ASP A 132 14.36 -1.63 9.14
N GLY A 133 13.70 -2.62 8.56
CA GLY A 133 14.35 -3.76 7.89
C GLY A 133 15.24 -3.31 6.71
N GLN A 134 14.73 -2.42 5.86
CA GLN A 134 15.48 -1.92 4.71
C GLN A 134 16.69 -1.07 5.12
N ARG A 135 16.58 -0.30 6.22
CA ARG A 135 17.70 0.45 6.78
C ARG A 135 18.78 -0.46 7.36
N ALA A 136 18.40 -1.56 8.01
CA ALA A 136 19.35 -2.53 8.52
C ALA A 136 20.15 -3.17 7.38
N ASP A 137 19.50 -3.49 6.26
CA ASP A 137 20.16 -4.05 5.07
C ASP A 137 21.03 -3.01 4.33
N ALA A 138 20.68 -1.73 4.40
CA ALA A 138 21.42 -0.64 3.76
C ALA A 138 22.59 -0.10 4.59
N ALA A 139 22.66 -0.43 5.89
CA ALA A 139 23.80 -0.08 6.71
C ALA A 139 25.03 -0.85 6.20
N PRO A 140 26.10 -0.18 5.74
CA PRO A 140 27.30 -0.88 5.31
C PRO A 140 27.79 -1.72 6.48
N ALA A 141 28.08 -2.99 6.24
CA ALA A 141 28.80 -3.83 7.18
C ALA A 141 30.10 -3.09 7.52
N VAL A 142 30.11 -2.40 8.66
CA VAL A 142 31.32 -1.79 9.20
C VAL A 142 32.16 -2.97 9.63
N THR A 143 33.03 -3.44 8.74
CA THR A 143 34.09 -4.36 9.09
C THR A 143 34.90 -3.63 10.17
N PRO A 144 34.97 -4.13 11.41
CA PRO A 144 35.80 -3.49 12.42
C PRO A 144 37.24 -3.47 11.89
N PRO A 145 37.99 -2.37 12.08
CA PRO A 145 39.38 -2.35 11.68
C PRO A 145 40.09 -3.50 12.41
N SER A 146 40.57 -4.47 11.64
CA SER A 146 41.51 -5.48 12.08
C SER A 146 42.82 -4.77 12.45
N GLY A 147 42.86 -4.19 13.64
CA GLY A 147 44.02 -3.56 14.25
C GLY A 147 44.47 -4.35 15.47
N GLY A 148 45.75 -4.70 15.50
CA GLY A 148 46.44 -5.27 16.66
C GLY A 148 47.07 -6.63 16.34
N ALA A 149 48.21 -6.67 15.66
CA ALA A 149 49.54 -6.59 16.28
C ALA A 149 49.83 -7.77 17.22
N ARG A 150 50.56 -8.76 16.70
CA ARG A 150 51.77 -9.32 17.30
C ARG A 150 52.56 -10.07 16.25
#